data_AF-A0A2V1GWS1-F1
#
_entry.id   AF-A0A2V1GWS1-F1
#
_cell.length_a   1.000
_cell.length_b   1.000
_cell.length_c   1.000
_cell.angle_alpha   90.00
_cell.angle_beta   90.00
_cell.angle_gamma   90.00
#
_symmetry.space_group_name_H-M   'P 1'
#
loop_
_entity.id
_entity.type
_entity.pdbx_description
1 polymer ?
#
loop_
_entity_poly.entity_id
_entity_poly.type
_entity_poly.pdbx_seq_one_letter_code
_entity_poly.pdbx_strand_id
1 'polypeptide(L)' 'MIANAFPYGGTGWSLLEQGEINPKTLELDLQGYLIANPAGEALPDLYSWQQAIDKLQALTGVIIEQQ' A
#
# COMPACT_ATOMS: atom_id res chain seq x y z
N MET A 1 -12.22 0.53 2.39
CA MET A 1 -12.09 1.98 2.11
C MET A 1 -10.61 2.26 1.92
N ILE A 2 -10.24 3.06 0.91
CA ILE A 2 -8.85 3.51 0.77
C ILE A 2 -8.66 4.76 1.62
N ALA A 3 -7.74 4.70 2.58
CA ALA A 3 -7.47 5.81 3.50
C ALA A 3 -6.37 6.73 2.97
N ASN A 4 -5.16 6.20 2.82
CA ASN A 4 -3.99 6.94 2.34
C ASN A 4 -3.31 6.23 1.17
N ALA A 5 -2.62 7.02 0.34
CA ALA A 5 -1.82 6.53 -0.78
C ALA A 5 -0.38 7.02 -0.64
N PHE A 6 0.58 6.11 -0.71
CA PHE A 6 2.01 6.38 -0.60
C PHE A 6 2.73 6.06 -1.92
N PRO A 7 3.35 7.03 -2.59
CA PRO A 7 4.13 6.76 -3.78
C PRO A 7 5.42 5.99 -3.44
N TYR A 8 5.79 5.03 -4.28
CA TYR A 8 6.98 4.20 -4.08
C TYR A 8 8.14 4.65 -4.98
N GLY A 9 9.12 5.34 -4.40
CA GLY A 9 10.45 5.54 -5.00
C GLY A 9 10.48 6.20 -6.39
N GLY A 10 9.47 7.00 -6.73
CA GLY A 10 9.35 7.61 -8.07
C GLY A 10 9.03 6.64 -9.20
N THR A 11 8.71 5.39 -8.90
CA THR A 11 8.50 4.30 -9.88
C THR A 11 7.12 4.34 -10.56
N GLY A 12 6.23 5.22 -10.11
CA GLY A 12 4.82 5.23 -10.48
C GLY A 12 3.95 4.23 -9.71
N TRP A 13 4.55 3.27 -8.98
CA TRP A 13 3.82 2.38 -8.10
C TRP A 13 3.43 3.08 -6.80
N SER A 14 2.33 2.66 -6.20
CA SER A 14 1.83 3.21 -4.93
C SER A 14 1.34 2.12 -3.98
N LEU A 15 1.53 2.32 -2.68
CA LEU A 15 0.84 1.55 -1.63
C LEU A 15 -0.42 2.30 -1.22
N LEU A 16 -1.53 1.57 -1.10
CA LEU A 16 -2.81 2.13 -0.68
C LEU A 16 -3.25 1.45 0.62
N GLU A 17 -3.47 2.23 1.68
CA GLU A 17 -4.05 1.70 2.91
C GLU A 17 -5.49 1.31 2.68
N GLN A 18 -5.80 0.04 2.91
CA GLN A 18 -7.14 -0.50 2.85
C GLN A 18 -7.58 -0.87 4.26
N GLY A 19 -8.72 -0.32 4.66
CA GLY A 19 -9.32 -0.62 5.95
C GLY A 19 -10.78 -0.24 6.02
N GLU A 20 -11.32 -0.32 7.22
CA GLU A 20 -12.69 0.07 7.53
C GLU A 20 -12.69 1.09 8.67
N ILE A 21 -13.63 2.02 8.65
CA ILE A 21 -13.80 2.94 9.77
C ILE A 21 -14.53 2.21 10.89
N ASN A 22 -13.92 2.18 12.07
CA ASN A 22 -14.57 1.67 13.26
C ASN A 22 -15.71 2.60 13.68
N PRO A 23 -16.98 2.17 13.69
CA PRO A 23 -18.09 3.08 13.98
C PRO A 23 -18.14 3.53 15.45
N LYS A 24 -17.38 2.90 16.36
CA LYS A 24 -17.36 3.24 17.78
C LYS A 24 -16.26 4.24 18.12
N THR A 25 -15.08 4.08 17.52
CA THR A 25 -13.93 4.96 17.78
C THR A 25 -13.74 6.02 16.71
N LEU A 26 -14.37 5.84 15.53
CA LEU A 26 -14.20 6.64 14.32
C LEU A 26 -12.77 6.59 13.74
N GLU A 27 -11.94 5.66 14.22
CA GLU A 27 -10.60 5.44 13.73
C GLU A 27 -10.59 4.46 12.55
N LEU A 28 -9.51 4.47 11.78
CA LEU A 28 -9.28 3.49 10.72
C LEU A 28 -8.76 2.19 11.33
N ASP A 29 -9.54 1.13 11.20
CA ASP A 29 -9.06 -0.24 11.39
C ASP A 29 -8.37 -0.68 10.10
N LEU A 30 -7.03 -0.55 10.08
CA LEU A 30 -6.20 -0.91 8.94
C LEU A 30 -6.20 -2.44 8.75
N GLN A 31 -6.64 -2.90 7.58
CA GLN A 31 -6.65 -4.32 7.22
C GLN A 31 -5.38 -4.72 6.47
N GLY A 32 -4.79 -3.80 5.72
CA GLY A 32 -3.55 -4.00 5.01
C GLY A 32 -3.33 -2.98 3.90
N TYR A 33 -2.46 -3.34 2.96
CA TYR A 33 -2.02 -2.49 1.87
C TYR A 33 -2.33 -3.15 0.53
N LEU A 34 -2.96 -2.41 -0.36
CA LEU A 34 -3.03 -2.73 -1.78
C LEU A 34 -1.84 -2.10 -2.49
N ILE A 35 -1.39 -2.73 -3.57
CA ILE A 35 -0.36 -2.17 -4.44
C ILE A 35 -1.03 -1.75 -5.74
N ALA A 36 -0.91 -0.48 -6.10
CA ALA A 36 -1.37 0.04 -7.39
C ALA A 36 -0.19 0.19 -8.37
N ASN A 37 -0.40 -0.28 -9.59
CA ASN A 37 0.56 -0.13 -10.69
C ASN A 37 0.57 1.33 -11.21
N PRO A 38 1.53 1.71 -12.08
CA PRO A 38 1.59 3.05 -12.66
C PRO A 38 0.37 3.45 -13.52
N ALA A 39 -0.45 2.49 -13.94
CA ALA A 39 -1.72 2.75 -14.62
C ALA A 39 -2.88 3.00 -13.65
N GLY A 40 -2.66 2.89 -12.33
CA GLY A 40 -3.65 3.07 -11.28
C GLY A 40 -4.46 1.82 -10.94
N GLU A 41 -4.11 0.67 -11.50
CA GLU A 41 -4.80 -0.60 -11.23
C GLU A 41 -4.20 -1.29 -10.00
N ALA A 42 -5.06 -1.71 -9.09
CA ALA A 42 -4.63 -2.46 -7.91
C ALA A 42 -4.33 -3.93 -8.26
N LEU A 43 -3.25 -4.45 -7.70
CA LEU A 43 -2.98 -5.89 -7.65
C LEU A 43 -4.06 -6.60 -6.82
N PRO A 44 -4.33 -7.89 -7.10
CA PRO A 44 -5.47 -8.60 -6.53
C PRO A 44 -5.32 -8.94 -5.03
N ASP A 45 -4.12 -8.89 -4.49
CA ASP A 45 -3.82 -9.31 -3.12
C ASP A 45 -3.74 -8.13 -2.15
N LEU A 46 -4.09 -8.42 -0.89
CA LEU A 46 -3.88 -7.54 0.24
C LEU A 46 -2.63 -7.97 1.00
N TYR A 47 -1.76 -7.02 1.28
CA TYR A 47 -0.44 -7.25 1.86
C TYR A 47 -0.33 -6.62 3.25
N SER A 48 0.42 -7.23 4.15
CA SER A 48 0.98 -6.47 5.29
C SER A 48 2.02 -5.46 4.80
N TRP A 49 2.40 -4.50 5.65
CA TRP A 49 3.38 -3.48 5.27
C TRP A 49 4.68 -4.08 4.71
N GLN A 50 5.29 -5.01 5.44
CA GLN A 50 6.56 -5.62 5.02
C GLN A 50 6.40 -6.37 3.70
N GLN A 51 5.32 -7.14 3.54
CA GLN A 51 5.06 -7.88 2.30
C GLN A 51 4.85 -6.94 1.11
N ALA A 52 4.20 -5.79 1.32
CA ALA A 52 3.99 -4.80 0.27
C ALA A 52 5.32 -4.20 -0.19
N ILE A 53 6.20 -3.87 0.77
CA ILE A 53 7.53 -3.34 0.48
C ILE A 53 8.38 -4.38 -0.25
N ASP A 54 8.45 -5.62 0.24
CA ASP A 54 9.21 -6.70 -0.41
C ASP A 54 8.71 -6.94 -1.84
N LYS A 55 7.39 -6.93 -2.04
CA LYS A 55 6.77 -7.07 -3.36
C LYS A 55 7.14 -5.92 -4.29
N LEU A 56 7.13 -4.67 -3.80
CA LEU A 56 7.50 -3.50 -4.59
C LEU A 56 8.98 -3.45 -4.92
N GLN A 57 9.84 -3.86 -4.00
CA GLN A 57 11.28 -4.05 -4.25
C GLN A 57 11.49 -5.08 -5.36
N ALA A 58 10.78 -6.22 -5.30
CA ALA A 58 10.88 -7.25 -6.34
C ALA A 58 10.34 -6.79 -7.71
N LEU A 59 9.30 -5.95 -7.73
CA LEU A 59 8.69 -5.44 -8.97
C LEU A 59 9.51 -4.31 -9.63
N THR A 60 10.15 -3.47 -8.83
CA THR A 60 10.77 -2.23 -9.31
C THR A 60 12.30 -2.27 -9.30
N GLY A 61 12.90 -3.17 -8.53
CA GLY A 61 14.33 -3.18 -8.24
C GLY A 61 14.79 -2.01 -7.37
N VAL A 62 13.88 -1.14 -6.91
CA VAL A 62 14.18 0.02 -6.06
C VAL A 62 14.05 -0.41 -4.60
N ILE A 63 15.09 -0.13 -3.81
CA ILE A 63 15.08 -0.33 -2.37
C ILE A 63 14.96 1.05 -1.73
N ILE A 64 13.92 1.25 -0.92
CA ILE A 64 13.73 2.47 -0.13
C ILE A 64 14.01 2.11 1.32
N GLU A 65 15.03 2.75 1.90
CA GLU A 65 15.27 2.66 3.34
C GLU A 65 14.17 3.44 4.05
N GLN A 66 13.35 2.75 4.83
CA GLN A 66 12.33 3.38 5.67
C GLN A 66 13.04 4.21 6.75
N GLN A 67 12.80 5.51 6.79
CA GLN A 67 13.27 6.39 7.86
C GLN A 67 12.39 6.26 9.10
#